data_AF-A0A930FIJ9-F1
#
_entry.id   AF-A0A930FIJ9-F1
#
_cell.length_a   1.000
_cell.length_b   1.000
_cell.length_c   1.000
_cell.angle_alpha   90.00
_cell.angle_beta   90.00
_cell.angle_gamma   90.00
#
_symmetry.space_group_name_H-M   'P 1'
#
loop_
_entity.id
_entity.type
_entity.pdbx_description
1 polymer ?
#
loop_
_entity_poly.entity_id
_entity_poly.type
_entity_poly.pdbx_seq_one_letter_code
_entity_poly.pdbx_strand_id
1 'polypeptide(L)'
;MEDIKQGFRKYFKQGNQAIILSLIACIIGIGLMTLPRVMPKLLANKKNAVMFNADDSKQDGKYTYIDIIAIDDYSAYQGSDYYYVAVDTERLLNVVKIDQSIYNQMKEQQAYWSTRGDDKTGELAPKPYRLYGVQKFLSDEYVNAIGNSYQKTTEEMRKYIGTYYFSNGVEYNKDMAKTLFLVGIVVVLCGAVSAYEFNKKNKNVEKTIAYLEGTGRLYEAWNELQTYLQVNKDTNCILLDNYVISKSEGMMRPYEDILWAYRYVMRRNFVVVNQYALCRLVDGGKIQLTPPGFLKKESIEEILDTIAMKNPSVMLGYTNENQRAYKEMTRR
;
A
#
# COMPACT_ATOMS: atom_id res chain seq x y z
N MET A 1 8.40 33.61 26.20
CA MET A 1 9.29 32.68 25.47
C MET A 1 8.52 31.48 24.92
N GLU A 2 7.69 30.79 25.70
CA GLU A 2 6.96 29.61 25.19
C GLU A 2 5.97 29.95 24.06
N ASP A 3 5.27 31.08 24.14
CA ASP A 3 4.37 31.54 23.07
C ASP A 3 5.09 31.73 21.73
N ILE A 4 6.35 32.17 21.76
CA ILE A 4 7.19 32.35 20.57
C ILE A 4 7.56 30.98 19.99
N LYS A 5 7.95 30.01 20.83
CA LYS A 5 8.22 28.63 20.40
C LYS A 5 6.98 28.01 19.77
N GLN A 6 5.80 28.22 20.36
CA GLN A 6 4.53 27.76 19.81
C GLN A 6 4.22 28.44 18.47
N GLY A 7 4.51 29.73 18.34
CA GLY A 7 4.44 30.47 17.08
C GLY A 7 5.28 29.84 15.97
N PHE A 8 6.57 29.60 16.25
CA PHE A 8 7.49 28.89 15.33
C PHE A 8 6.95 27.52 14.92
N ARG A 9 6.48 26.73 15.90
CA ARG A 9 5.89 25.41 15.64
C ARG A 9 4.68 25.53 14.72
N LYS A 10 3.77 26.47 14.98
CA LYS A 10 2.55 26.67 14.18
C LYS A 10 2.88 27.16 12.75
N TYR A 11 3.90 28.00 12.61
CA TYR A 11 4.32 28.52 11.31
C TYR A 11 5.02 27.46 10.45
N PHE A 12 5.95 26.70 11.03
CA PHE A 12 6.76 25.74 10.27
C PHE A 12 6.20 24.31 10.24
N LYS A 13 5.68 23.79 11.35
CA LYS A 13 5.20 22.40 11.39
C LYS A 13 3.91 22.30 10.61
N GLN A 14 3.86 21.35 9.68
CA GLN A 14 2.58 20.80 9.27
C GLN A 14 2.07 19.94 10.45
N GLY A 15 0.80 20.11 10.81
CA GLY A 15 0.23 19.42 11.96
C GLY A 15 0.46 17.90 11.89
N ASN A 16 0.44 17.23 13.04
CA ASN A 16 0.61 15.77 13.14
C ASN A 16 -0.33 14.99 12.21
N GLN A 17 -1.42 15.60 11.76
CA GLN A 17 -2.33 15.11 10.72
C GLN A 17 -1.61 14.62 9.45
N ALA A 18 -0.59 15.33 8.96
CA ALA A 18 0.11 14.92 7.73
C ALA A 18 0.89 13.60 7.90
N ILE A 19 1.51 13.42 9.08
CA ILE A 19 2.18 12.16 9.44
C ILE A 19 1.14 11.04 9.61
N ILE A 20 0.03 11.32 10.28
CA ILE A 20 -1.06 10.35 10.47
C ILE A 20 -1.62 9.88 9.13
N LEU A 21 -1.90 10.80 8.20
CA LEU A 21 -2.37 10.48 6.85
C LEU A 21 -1.34 9.63 6.08
N SER A 22 -0.05 9.93 6.24
CA SER A 22 1.03 9.15 5.63
C SER A 22 1.08 7.72 6.17
N LEU A 23 0.87 7.54 7.48
CA LEU A 23 0.79 6.21 8.11
C LEU A 23 -0.48 5.45 7.69
N ILE A 24 -1.61 6.14 7.57
CA ILE A 24 -2.86 5.55 7.04
C ILE A 24 -2.64 5.02 5.62
N ALA A 25 -1.94 5.79 4.77
CA ALA A 25 -1.59 5.34 3.42
C ALA A 25 -0.78 4.02 3.46
N CYS A 26 0.21 3.91 4.35
CA CYS A 26 0.95 2.66 4.53
C CYS A 26 0.05 1.48 4.93
N ILE A 27 -0.90 1.70 5.86
CA ILE A 27 -1.85 0.67 6.29
C ILE A 27 -2.73 0.23 5.11
N ILE A 28 -3.25 1.16 4.34
CA ILE A 28 -4.05 0.87 3.14
C ILE A 28 -3.23 0.05 2.14
N GLY A 29 -1.98 0.45 1.87
CA GLY A 29 -1.09 -0.26 0.96
C GLY A 29 -0.82 -1.70 1.41
N ILE A 30 -0.61 -1.93 2.71
CA ILE A 30 -0.48 -3.29 3.29
C ILE A 30 -1.79 -4.08 3.13
N GLY A 31 -2.93 -3.42 3.35
CA GLY A 31 -4.25 -4.00 3.09
C GLY A 31 -4.38 -4.49 1.66
N LEU A 32 -4.01 -3.67 0.66
CA LEU A 32 -4.06 -4.05 -0.75
C LEU A 32 -3.17 -5.26 -1.07
N MET A 33 -1.97 -5.33 -0.49
CA MET A 33 -1.04 -6.45 -0.70
C MET A 33 -1.56 -7.77 -0.10
N THR A 34 -2.31 -7.71 1.00
CA THR A 34 -2.79 -8.89 1.73
C THR A 34 -4.22 -9.30 1.37
N LEU A 35 -4.98 -8.41 0.72
CA LEU A 35 -6.38 -8.62 0.35
C LEU A 35 -6.65 -9.94 -0.40
N PRO A 36 -5.83 -10.36 -1.39
CA PRO A 36 -6.07 -11.62 -2.08
C PRO A 36 -5.97 -12.86 -1.19
N ARG A 37 -5.18 -12.78 -0.12
CA ARG A 37 -5.02 -13.89 0.84
C ARG A 37 -6.12 -13.90 1.89
N VAL A 38 -6.51 -12.73 2.40
CA VAL A 38 -7.47 -12.61 3.51
C VAL A 38 -8.91 -12.67 3.02
N MET A 39 -9.19 -12.11 1.84
CA MET A 39 -10.54 -12.04 1.26
C MET A 39 -10.54 -12.54 -0.19
N PRO A 40 -10.12 -13.80 -0.45
CA PRO A 40 -10.05 -14.33 -1.81
C PRO A 40 -11.43 -14.31 -2.50
N LYS A 41 -12.51 -14.52 -1.73
CA LYS A 41 -13.91 -14.47 -2.20
C LYS A 41 -14.31 -13.11 -2.81
N LEU A 42 -13.71 -12.00 -2.36
CA LEU A 42 -13.96 -10.67 -2.93
C LEU A 42 -13.36 -10.54 -4.34
N LEU A 43 -12.28 -11.28 -4.60
CA LEU A 43 -11.56 -11.30 -5.88
C LEU A 43 -11.92 -12.53 -6.73
N ALA A 44 -12.96 -13.27 -6.33
CA ALA A 44 -13.40 -14.48 -7.02
C ALA A 44 -13.86 -14.13 -8.44
N ASN A 45 -13.26 -14.78 -9.44
CA ASN A 45 -13.61 -14.53 -10.84
C ASN A 45 -14.85 -15.33 -11.26
N LYS A 46 -16.01 -15.04 -10.65
CA LYS A 46 -17.27 -15.75 -10.92
C LYS A 46 -17.72 -15.70 -12.39
N LYS A 47 -17.33 -14.66 -13.13
CA LYS A 47 -17.71 -14.47 -14.55
C LYS A 47 -17.01 -15.44 -15.50
N ASN A 48 -15.84 -15.96 -15.12
CA ASN A 48 -15.07 -16.86 -15.96
C ASN A 48 -15.16 -18.33 -15.50
N ALA A 49 -16.01 -18.62 -14.50
CA ALA A 49 -16.23 -19.99 -14.06
C ALA A 49 -16.96 -20.77 -15.14
N VAL A 50 -16.43 -21.92 -15.53
CA VAL A 50 -17.11 -22.86 -16.45
C VAL A 50 -17.94 -23.87 -15.65
N MET A 51 -18.93 -24.50 -16.28
CA MET A 51 -19.71 -25.55 -15.59
C MET A 51 -18.82 -26.76 -15.32
N PHE A 52 -18.81 -27.23 -14.08
CA PHE A 52 -18.05 -28.41 -13.66
C PHE A 52 -18.46 -29.65 -14.47
N ASN A 53 -17.47 -30.47 -14.86
CA ASN A 53 -17.71 -31.74 -15.53
C ASN A 53 -16.72 -32.80 -15.01
N ALA A 54 -17.25 -33.81 -14.33
CA ALA A 54 -16.48 -34.86 -13.67
C ALA A 54 -15.63 -35.73 -14.63
N ASP A 55 -15.85 -35.66 -15.94
CA ASP A 55 -15.16 -36.47 -16.95
C ASP A 55 -14.30 -35.64 -17.93
N ASP A 56 -14.40 -34.32 -17.89
CA ASP A 56 -13.63 -33.45 -18.80
C ASP A 56 -12.23 -33.15 -18.26
N SER A 57 -11.25 -33.95 -18.67
CA SER A 57 -9.84 -33.74 -18.31
C SER A 57 -9.27 -32.37 -18.70
N LYS A 58 -9.87 -31.66 -19.67
CA LYS A 58 -9.41 -30.31 -20.07
C LYS A 58 -9.78 -29.24 -19.04
N GLN A 59 -10.58 -29.59 -18.03
CA GLN A 59 -11.00 -28.70 -16.95
C GLN A 59 -10.21 -28.91 -15.66
N ASP A 60 -9.25 -29.85 -15.62
CA ASP A 60 -8.38 -30.01 -14.44
C ASP A 60 -7.67 -28.68 -14.10
N GLY A 61 -7.79 -28.27 -12.84
CA GLY A 61 -7.26 -27.02 -12.33
C GLY A 61 -8.01 -25.75 -12.75
N LYS A 62 -9.10 -25.83 -13.53
CA LYS A 62 -9.90 -24.67 -13.90
C LYS A 62 -10.90 -24.28 -12.81
N TYR A 63 -11.18 -22.98 -12.73
CA TYR A 63 -12.27 -22.46 -11.93
C TYR A 63 -13.64 -22.82 -12.52
N THR A 64 -14.45 -23.51 -11.74
CA THR A 64 -15.74 -24.07 -12.13
C THR A 64 -16.87 -23.63 -11.21
N TYR A 65 -18.11 -23.74 -11.68
CA TYR A 65 -19.30 -23.72 -10.82
C TYR A 65 -20.08 -25.03 -10.94
N ILE A 66 -20.79 -25.40 -9.88
CA ILE A 66 -21.72 -26.55 -9.87
C ILE A 66 -23.00 -26.14 -9.15
N ASP A 67 -24.14 -26.53 -9.70
CA ASP A 67 -25.46 -26.28 -9.13
C ASP A 67 -25.98 -27.55 -8.46
N ILE A 68 -25.99 -27.58 -7.13
CA ILE A 68 -26.34 -28.76 -6.34
C ILE A 68 -27.82 -28.77 -6.03
N ILE A 69 -28.49 -29.88 -6.35
CA ILE A 69 -29.91 -30.10 -6.01
C ILE A 69 -30.08 -31.11 -4.88
N ALA A 70 -29.12 -32.02 -4.67
CA ALA A 70 -29.10 -32.97 -3.56
C ALA A 70 -27.68 -33.13 -3.03
N ILE A 71 -27.53 -33.38 -1.73
CA ILE A 71 -26.25 -33.74 -1.13
C ILE A 71 -26.49 -34.79 -0.05
N ASP A 72 -25.65 -35.82 -0.05
CA ASP A 72 -25.66 -36.86 0.98
C ASP A 72 -24.87 -36.40 2.22
N ASP A 73 -24.96 -37.14 3.32
CA ASP A 73 -23.99 -37.02 4.40
C ASP A 73 -22.58 -37.34 3.88
N TYR A 74 -21.55 -36.89 4.60
CA TYR A 74 -20.17 -37.00 4.13
C TYR A 74 -19.82 -38.45 3.76
N SER A 75 -19.38 -38.63 2.52
CA SER A 75 -19.05 -39.94 1.95
C SER A 75 -17.65 -40.39 2.30
N ALA A 76 -16.74 -39.46 2.64
CA ALA A 76 -15.43 -39.78 3.17
C ALA A 76 -14.87 -38.62 3.99
N TYR A 77 -14.08 -38.97 5.01
CA TYR A 77 -13.24 -38.03 5.76
C TYR A 77 -11.78 -38.43 5.59
N GLN A 78 -10.98 -37.52 5.02
CA GLN A 78 -9.57 -37.75 4.77
C GLN A 78 -8.76 -36.54 5.24
N GLY A 79 -7.88 -36.75 6.22
CA GLY A 79 -7.16 -35.65 6.88
C GLY A 79 -8.13 -34.72 7.59
N SER A 80 -8.21 -33.44 7.17
CA SER A 80 -9.16 -32.45 7.69
C SER A 80 -10.32 -32.16 6.73
N ASP A 81 -10.40 -32.90 5.61
CA ASP A 81 -11.32 -32.61 4.51
C ASP A 81 -12.49 -33.58 4.48
N TYR A 82 -13.69 -33.04 4.23
CA TYR A 82 -14.91 -33.81 4.00
C TYR A 82 -15.23 -33.84 2.50
N TYR A 83 -15.50 -35.05 2.01
CA TYR A 83 -15.94 -35.32 0.65
C TYR A 83 -17.38 -35.81 0.70
N TYR A 84 -18.23 -35.22 -0.13
CA TYR A 84 -19.65 -35.52 -0.20
C TYR A 84 -20.00 -35.95 -1.61
N VAL A 85 -20.88 -36.93 -1.74
CA VAL A 85 -21.56 -37.21 -3.00
C VAL A 85 -22.76 -36.28 -3.11
N ALA A 86 -22.84 -35.57 -4.21
CA ALA A 86 -23.89 -34.60 -4.49
C ALA A 86 -24.47 -34.81 -5.90
N VAL A 87 -25.72 -34.42 -6.07
CA VAL A 87 -26.43 -34.49 -7.35
C VAL A 87 -26.54 -33.08 -7.90
N ASP A 88 -26.16 -32.90 -9.17
CA ASP A 88 -26.29 -31.64 -9.88
C ASP A 88 -27.64 -31.47 -10.60
N THR A 89 -27.84 -30.34 -11.26
CA THR A 89 -29.05 -30.06 -12.05
C THR A 89 -29.27 -31.00 -13.24
N GLU A 90 -28.22 -31.66 -13.74
CA GLU A 90 -28.31 -32.69 -14.79
C GLU A 90 -28.58 -34.08 -14.23
N ARG A 91 -28.75 -34.19 -12.90
CA ARG A 91 -28.97 -35.43 -12.15
C ARG A 91 -27.77 -36.38 -12.20
N LEU A 92 -26.57 -35.85 -12.40
CA LEU A 92 -25.33 -36.61 -12.32
C LEU A 92 -24.80 -36.63 -10.88
N LEU A 93 -24.22 -37.75 -10.48
CA LEU A 93 -23.53 -37.88 -9.20
C LEU A 93 -22.13 -37.30 -9.33
N ASN A 94 -21.78 -36.41 -8.42
CA ASN A 94 -20.50 -35.72 -8.41
C ASN A 94 -19.92 -35.79 -7.00
N VAL A 95 -18.58 -35.78 -6.90
CA VAL A 95 -17.92 -35.60 -5.60
C VAL A 95 -17.63 -34.13 -5.39
N VAL A 96 -18.04 -33.60 -4.24
CA VAL A 96 -17.72 -32.24 -3.81
C VAL A 96 -16.93 -32.27 -2.51
N LYS A 97 -15.81 -31.53 -2.48
CA LYS A 97 -15.07 -31.22 -1.27
C LYS A 97 -15.50 -29.84 -0.79
N ILE A 98 -16.18 -29.77 0.34
CA ILE A 98 -16.71 -28.54 0.94
C ILE A 98 -16.43 -28.54 2.44
N ASP A 99 -16.43 -27.36 3.06
CA ASP A 99 -16.35 -27.27 4.51
C ASP A 99 -17.74 -27.46 5.16
N GLN A 100 -17.74 -27.79 6.46
CA GLN A 100 -18.97 -28.00 7.22
C GLN A 100 -19.90 -26.77 7.21
N SER A 101 -19.33 -25.56 7.09
CA SER A 101 -20.12 -24.32 7.07
C SER A 101 -20.94 -24.17 5.80
N ILE A 102 -20.42 -24.64 4.66
CA ILE A 102 -21.10 -24.69 3.37
C ILE A 102 -22.10 -25.85 3.36
N TYR A 103 -21.70 -27.02 3.86
CA TYR A 103 -22.62 -28.16 4.02
C TYR A 103 -23.88 -27.78 4.80
N ASN A 104 -23.70 -27.10 5.95
CA ASN A 104 -24.82 -26.66 6.79
C ASN A 104 -25.77 -25.67 6.10
N GLN A 105 -25.33 -24.98 5.05
CA GLN A 105 -26.19 -24.09 4.24
C GLN A 105 -27.04 -24.86 3.23
N MET A 106 -26.74 -26.14 2.96
CA MET A 106 -27.45 -27.00 2.00
C MET A 106 -28.44 -27.97 2.68
N LYS A 107 -28.84 -27.68 3.92
CA LYS A 107 -29.80 -28.51 4.67
C LYS A 107 -31.16 -28.64 3.97
N GLU A 108 -31.58 -27.62 3.23
CA GLU A 108 -32.82 -27.70 2.44
C GLU A 108 -32.72 -28.73 1.31
N GLN A 109 -31.59 -28.73 0.60
CA GLN A 109 -31.29 -29.75 -0.41
C GLN A 109 -31.23 -31.13 0.23
N GLN A 110 -30.57 -31.30 1.38
CA GLN A 110 -30.54 -32.59 2.08
C GLN A 110 -31.93 -33.08 2.51
N ALA A 111 -32.73 -32.20 3.13
CA ALA A 111 -34.04 -32.54 3.69
C ALA A 111 -35.04 -32.91 2.58
N TYR A 112 -35.05 -32.17 1.47
CA TYR A 112 -35.99 -32.43 0.36
C TYR A 112 -35.87 -33.85 -0.18
N TRP A 113 -34.65 -34.35 -0.39
CA TRP A 113 -34.46 -35.70 -0.95
C TRP A 113 -34.80 -36.82 0.03
N SER A 114 -34.84 -36.54 1.33
CA SER A 114 -35.32 -37.47 2.35
C SER A 114 -36.85 -37.60 2.36
N THR A 115 -37.58 -36.60 1.88
CA THR A 115 -39.06 -36.55 1.85
C THR A 115 -39.65 -36.48 0.45
N ARG A 116 -38.83 -36.61 -0.60
CA ARG A 116 -39.21 -36.42 -2.01
C ARG A 116 -40.35 -37.33 -2.47
N GLY A 117 -40.54 -38.49 -1.84
CA GLY A 117 -41.66 -39.40 -2.14
C GLY A 117 -43.04 -38.73 -2.07
N ASP A 118 -43.14 -37.64 -1.30
CA ASP A 118 -44.38 -36.87 -1.10
C ASP A 118 -44.58 -35.75 -2.13
N ASP A 119 -43.54 -35.38 -2.89
CA ASP A 119 -43.58 -34.34 -3.93
C ASP A 119 -43.66 -34.96 -5.34
N LYS A 120 -44.88 -35.20 -5.81
CA LYS A 120 -45.17 -35.81 -7.11
C LYS A 120 -45.02 -34.86 -8.30
N THR A 121 -45.00 -33.55 -8.08
CA THR A 121 -44.92 -32.52 -9.13
C THR A 121 -43.52 -31.93 -9.26
N GLY A 122 -42.68 -32.04 -8.22
CA GLY A 122 -41.36 -31.43 -8.17
C GLY A 122 -41.39 -29.94 -7.82
N GLU A 123 -42.58 -29.40 -7.50
CA GLU A 123 -42.78 -27.98 -7.21
C GLU A 123 -42.26 -27.57 -5.83
N LEU A 124 -42.07 -28.54 -4.93
CA LEU A 124 -41.51 -28.33 -3.60
C LEU A 124 -39.98 -28.43 -3.58
N ALA A 125 -39.34 -28.67 -4.73
CA ALA A 125 -37.90 -28.76 -4.84
C ALA A 125 -37.23 -27.41 -4.49
N PRO A 126 -36.20 -27.42 -3.62
CA PRO A 126 -35.45 -26.21 -3.31
C PRO A 126 -34.70 -25.72 -4.56
N LYS A 127 -34.43 -24.42 -4.60
CA LYS A 127 -33.59 -23.86 -5.68
C LYS A 127 -32.20 -24.50 -5.62
N PRO A 128 -31.57 -24.79 -6.79
CA PRO A 128 -30.22 -25.31 -6.81
C PRO A 128 -29.25 -24.39 -6.06
N TYR A 129 -28.41 -24.97 -5.21
CA TYR A 129 -27.39 -24.24 -4.47
C TYR A 129 -26.12 -24.15 -5.31
N ARG A 130 -25.77 -22.96 -5.78
CA ARG A 130 -24.58 -22.75 -6.63
C ARG A 130 -23.30 -22.65 -5.81
N LEU A 131 -22.36 -23.55 -6.07
CA LEU A 131 -21.00 -23.50 -5.55
C LEU A 131 -20.01 -23.01 -6.62
N TYR A 132 -18.91 -22.41 -6.16
CA TYR A 132 -17.76 -22.06 -7.01
C TYR A 132 -16.49 -22.69 -6.43
N GLY A 133 -15.65 -23.21 -7.31
CA GLY A 133 -14.55 -24.10 -6.92
C GLY A 133 -13.58 -24.36 -8.04
N VAL A 134 -12.67 -25.28 -7.80
CA VAL A 134 -11.69 -25.74 -8.79
C VAL A 134 -11.91 -27.22 -9.01
N GLN A 135 -11.97 -27.63 -10.28
CA GLN A 135 -11.98 -29.04 -10.64
C GLN A 135 -10.61 -29.66 -10.37
N LYS A 136 -10.58 -30.84 -9.75
CA LYS A 136 -9.35 -31.55 -9.42
C LYS A 136 -9.47 -33.04 -9.67
N PHE A 137 -8.37 -33.66 -10.08
CA PHE A 137 -8.31 -35.11 -10.26
C PHE A 137 -8.66 -35.84 -8.96
N LEU A 138 -9.58 -36.80 -9.04
CA LEU A 138 -9.95 -37.66 -7.92
C LEU A 138 -9.06 -38.90 -7.97
N SER A 139 -8.11 -39.06 -7.03
CA SER A 139 -7.23 -40.25 -7.01
C SER A 139 -7.99 -41.50 -6.56
N ASP A 140 -7.49 -42.69 -6.92
CA ASP A 140 -8.12 -43.96 -6.56
C ASP A 140 -8.20 -44.19 -5.05
N GLU A 141 -7.28 -43.59 -4.27
CA GLU A 141 -7.34 -43.56 -2.81
C GLU A 141 -8.64 -42.91 -2.31
N TYR A 142 -8.99 -41.74 -2.84
CA TYR A 142 -10.24 -41.05 -2.48
C TYR A 142 -11.46 -41.80 -2.99
N VAL A 143 -11.42 -42.32 -4.22
CA VAL A 143 -12.52 -43.12 -4.75
C VAL A 143 -12.76 -44.37 -3.90
N ASN A 144 -11.71 -45.06 -3.46
CA ASN A 144 -11.82 -46.21 -2.58
C ASN A 144 -12.43 -45.83 -1.22
N ALA A 145 -11.99 -44.72 -0.62
CA ALA A 145 -12.56 -44.23 0.63
C ALA A 145 -14.06 -43.92 0.51
N ILE A 146 -14.48 -43.28 -0.58
CA ILE A 146 -15.89 -43.00 -0.89
C ILE A 146 -16.65 -44.31 -1.16
N GLY A 147 -16.08 -45.20 -1.97
CA GLY A 147 -16.68 -46.49 -2.33
C GLY A 147 -16.97 -47.36 -1.11
N ASN A 148 -16.06 -47.38 -0.12
CA ASN A 148 -16.25 -48.10 1.14
C ASN A 148 -17.52 -47.65 1.89
N SER A 149 -17.84 -46.35 1.89
CA SER A 149 -19.05 -45.83 2.54
C SER A 149 -20.34 -46.30 1.85
N TYR A 150 -20.28 -46.64 0.56
CA TYR A 150 -21.40 -47.17 -0.22
C TYR A 150 -21.30 -48.68 -0.52
N GLN A 151 -20.33 -49.38 0.08
CA GLN A 151 -20.05 -50.80 -0.18
C GLN A 151 -19.85 -51.12 -1.68
N LYS A 152 -19.14 -50.24 -2.38
CA LYS A 152 -18.79 -50.38 -3.80
C LYS A 152 -17.27 -50.47 -3.99
N THR A 153 -16.85 -51.24 -4.99
CA THR A 153 -15.45 -51.24 -5.43
C THR A 153 -15.06 -49.91 -6.08
N THR A 154 -13.76 -49.62 -6.16
CA THR A 154 -13.24 -48.41 -6.84
C THR A 154 -13.74 -48.30 -8.28
N GLU A 155 -13.72 -49.41 -9.03
CA GLU A 155 -14.16 -49.47 -10.43
C GLU A 155 -15.66 -49.22 -10.58
N GLU A 156 -16.48 -49.76 -9.68
CA GLU A 156 -17.92 -49.49 -9.67
C GLU A 156 -18.20 -48.03 -9.32
N MET A 157 -17.52 -47.48 -8.32
CA MET A 157 -17.76 -46.12 -7.87
C MET A 157 -17.39 -45.11 -8.96
N ARG A 158 -16.27 -45.29 -9.69
CA ARG A 158 -15.87 -44.45 -10.83
C ARG A 158 -16.96 -44.28 -11.89
N LYS A 159 -17.77 -45.31 -12.13
CA LYS A 159 -18.87 -45.24 -13.12
C LYS A 159 -19.98 -44.28 -12.71
N TYR A 160 -20.10 -43.96 -11.42
CA TYR A 160 -21.12 -43.05 -10.91
C TYR A 160 -20.60 -41.62 -10.77
N ILE A 161 -19.37 -41.44 -10.28
CA ILE A 161 -18.86 -40.12 -9.85
C ILE A 161 -17.84 -39.49 -10.79
N GLY A 162 -17.41 -40.21 -11.83
CA GLY A 162 -16.44 -39.74 -12.81
C GLY A 162 -14.99 -39.72 -12.33
N THR A 163 -14.16 -38.96 -13.06
CA THR A 163 -12.70 -38.91 -12.89
C THR A 163 -12.23 -37.76 -11.99
N TYR A 164 -13.03 -36.71 -11.90
CA TYR A 164 -12.71 -35.45 -11.23
C TYR A 164 -13.71 -35.13 -10.13
N TYR A 165 -13.27 -34.38 -9.11
CA TYR A 165 -14.12 -33.85 -8.06
C TYR A 165 -14.09 -32.32 -8.04
N PHE A 166 -15.15 -31.73 -7.51
CA PHE A 166 -15.25 -30.31 -7.29
C PHE A 166 -14.64 -29.94 -5.95
N SER A 167 -13.59 -29.12 -5.94
CA SER A 167 -13.00 -28.59 -4.70
C SER A 167 -13.49 -27.17 -4.47
N ASN A 168 -14.32 -26.96 -3.45
CA ASN A 168 -14.68 -25.60 -3.05
C ASN A 168 -13.43 -24.81 -2.67
N GLY A 169 -13.34 -23.59 -3.19
CA GLY A 169 -12.15 -22.77 -3.15
C GLY A 169 -12.26 -21.66 -4.17
N VAL A 170 -11.47 -20.60 -4.00
CA VAL A 170 -11.51 -19.46 -4.90
C VAL A 170 -10.22 -19.42 -5.71
N GLU A 171 -10.34 -19.53 -7.03
CA GLU A 171 -9.31 -19.02 -7.91
C GLU A 171 -9.54 -17.52 -8.09
N TYR A 172 -8.71 -16.70 -7.43
CA TYR A 172 -8.74 -15.26 -7.64
C TYR A 172 -7.97 -14.91 -8.90
N ASN A 173 -8.39 -13.83 -9.57
CA ASN A 173 -7.70 -13.36 -10.76
C ASN A 173 -6.23 -13.00 -10.42
N LYS A 174 -5.28 -13.80 -10.92
CA LYS A 174 -3.85 -13.65 -10.64
C LYS A 174 -3.31 -12.30 -11.10
N ASP A 175 -3.82 -11.76 -12.21
CA ASP A 175 -3.43 -10.43 -12.72
C ASP A 175 -3.97 -9.31 -11.83
N MET A 176 -5.21 -9.45 -11.34
CA MET A 176 -5.77 -8.52 -10.38
C MET A 176 -5.00 -8.54 -9.06
N ALA A 177 -4.67 -9.72 -8.53
CA ALA A 177 -3.88 -9.86 -7.31
C ALA A 177 -2.49 -9.26 -7.47
N LYS A 178 -1.81 -9.52 -8.60
CA LYS A 178 -0.51 -8.91 -8.92
C LYS A 178 -0.62 -7.39 -9.01
N THR A 179 -1.67 -6.87 -9.63
CA THR A 179 -1.91 -5.42 -9.75
C THR A 179 -2.11 -4.78 -8.37
N LEU A 180 -2.98 -5.36 -7.53
CA LEU A 180 -3.22 -4.88 -6.17
C LEU A 180 -1.93 -4.90 -5.34
N PHE A 181 -1.12 -5.94 -5.49
CA PHE A 181 0.18 -6.05 -4.81
C PHE A 181 1.15 -4.94 -5.24
N LEU A 182 1.30 -4.70 -6.55
CA LEU A 182 2.18 -3.65 -7.07
C LEU A 182 1.71 -2.25 -6.65
N VAL A 183 0.40 -1.98 -6.74
CA VAL A 183 -0.19 -0.72 -6.27
C VAL A 183 0.06 -0.54 -4.77
N GLY A 184 -0.12 -1.61 -3.98
CA GLY A 184 0.16 -1.61 -2.55
C GLY A 184 1.60 -1.21 -2.21
N ILE A 185 2.59 -1.74 -2.94
CA ILE A 185 4.00 -1.35 -2.79
C ILE A 185 4.18 0.15 -3.02
N VAL A 186 3.65 0.69 -4.13
CA VAL A 186 3.79 2.11 -4.46
C VAL A 186 3.17 2.98 -3.39
N VAL A 187 1.96 2.64 -2.91
CA VAL A 187 1.27 3.39 -1.85
C VAL A 187 2.07 3.38 -0.54
N VAL A 188 2.64 2.23 -0.15
CA VAL A 188 3.49 2.13 1.06
C VAL A 188 4.74 2.98 0.91
N LEU A 189 5.43 2.92 -0.24
CA LEU A 189 6.64 3.70 -0.47
C LEU A 189 6.35 5.20 -0.42
N CYS A 190 5.30 5.66 -1.08
CA CYS A 190 4.88 7.06 -1.04
C CYS A 190 4.55 7.50 0.40
N GLY A 191 3.76 6.71 1.13
CA GLY A 191 3.42 7.00 2.53
C GLY A 191 4.66 7.05 3.44
N ALA A 192 5.59 6.11 3.29
CA ALA A 192 6.82 6.07 4.06
C ALA A 192 7.74 7.27 3.79
N VAL A 193 7.92 7.64 2.51
CA VAL A 193 8.71 8.81 2.11
C VAL A 193 8.09 10.09 2.68
N SER A 194 6.78 10.29 2.51
CA SER A 194 6.10 11.46 3.07
C SER A 194 6.21 11.53 4.60
N ALA A 195 6.00 10.41 5.31
CA ALA A 195 6.16 10.36 6.75
C ALA A 195 7.59 10.72 7.20
N TYR A 196 8.61 10.22 6.48
CA TYR A 196 10.00 10.55 6.73
C TYR A 196 10.28 12.05 6.53
N GLU A 197 9.82 12.63 5.42
CA GLU A 197 10.00 14.06 5.11
C GLU A 197 9.34 14.96 6.15
N PHE A 198 8.09 14.66 6.55
CA PHE A 198 7.39 15.43 7.59
C PHE A 198 8.07 15.30 8.96
N ASN A 199 8.53 14.11 9.32
CA ASN A 199 9.26 13.91 10.57
C ASN A 199 10.60 14.65 10.57
N LYS A 200 11.35 14.59 9.45
CA LYS A 200 12.59 15.34 9.25
C LYS A 200 12.34 16.83 9.42
N LYS A 201 11.30 17.38 8.77
CA LYS A 201 10.90 18.77 8.91
C LYS A 201 10.58 19.13 10.37
N ASN A 202 9.77 18.34 11.06
CA ASN A 202 9.41 18.61 12.46
C ASN A 202 10.64 18.60 13.39
N LYS A 203 11.60 17.70 13.16
CA LYS A 203 12.89 17.69 13.88
C LYS A 203 13.72 18.93 13.57
N ASN A 204 13.76 19.38 12.32
CA ASN A 204 14.46 20.60 11.94
C ASN A 204 13.86 21.83 12.63
N VAL A 205 12.54 21.92 12.75
CA VAL A 205 11.88 23.02 13.48
C VAL A 205 12.34 23.07 14.93
N GLU A 206 12.33 21.94 15.65
CA GLU A 206 12.80 21.92 17.04
C GLU A 206 14.30 22.23 17.14
N LYS A 207 15.12 21.78 16.18
CA LYS A 207 16.55 22.15 16.13
C LYS A 207 16.75 23.64 15.88
N THR A 208 15.94 24.26 15.02
CA THR A 208 15.98 25.69 14.76
C THR A 208 15.59 26.49 16.00
N ILE A 209 14.51 26.10 16.68
CA ILE A 209 14.09 26.73 17.94
C ILE A 209 15.21 26.61 18.99
N ALA A 210 15.74 25.40 19.20
CA ALA A 210 16.79 25.15 20.18
C ALA A 210 18.07 25.93 19.87
N TYR A 211 18.45 26.02 18.60
CA TYR A 211 19.59 26.84 18.17
C TYR A 211 19.34 28.32 18.47
N LEU A 212 18.22 28.89 18.01
CA LEU A 212 17.94 30.31 18.18
C LEU A 212 17.80 30.69 19.66
N GLU A 213 17.26 29.79 20.48
CA GLU A 213 17.23 29.95 21.92
C GLU A 213 18.64 29.91 22.53
N GLY A 214 19.45 28.93 22.15
CA GLY A 214 20.82 28.78 22.64
C GLY A 214 21.75 29.94 22.25
N THR A 215 21.48 30.61 21.14
CA THR A 215 22.21 31.82 20.71
C THR A 215 21.55 33.13 21.16
N GLY A 216 20.46 33.09 21.94
CA GLY A 216 19.76 34.28 22.41
C GLY A 216 19.00 35.08 21.34
N ARG A 217 18.79 34.49 20.15
CA ARG A 217 18.21 35.13 18.95
C ARG A 217 16.72 34.85 18.73
N LEU A 218 16.11 33.99 19.54
CA LEU A 218 14.75 33.50 19.31
C LEU A 218 13.70 34.62 19.21
N TYR A 219 13.77 35.62 20.10
CA TYR A 219 12.81 36.73 20.10
C TYR A 219 12.96 37.62 18.86
N GLU A 220 14.19 38.03 18.55
CA GLU A 220 14.51 38.86 17.39
C GLU A 220 14.09 38.19 16.08
N ALA A 221 14.48 36.93 15.89
CA ALA A 221 14.14 36.14 14.72
C ALA A 221 12.62 36.00 14.53
N TRP A 222 11.88 35.81 15.63
CA TRP A 222 10.41 35.75 15.56
C TRP A 222 9.79 37.09 15.17
N ASN A 223 10.26 38.18 15.79
CA ASN A 223 9.73 39.51 15.54
C ASN A 223 9.94 39.91 14.08
N GLU A 224 11.14 39.69 13.55
CA GLU A 224 11.49 39.99 12.16
C GLU A 224 10.63 39.20 11.16
N LEU A 225 10.40 37.91 11.44
CA LEU A 225 9.50 37.09 10.64
C LEU A 225 8.05 37.62 10.69
N GLN A 226 7.54 37.98 11.86
CA GLN A 226 6.18 38.51 11.99
C GLN A 226 6.02 39.84 11.23
N THR A 227 6.99 40.75 11.35
CA THR A 227 6.99 42.02 10.60
C THR A 227 7.01 41.78 9.10
N TYR A 228 7.84 40.85 8.62
CA TYR A 228 7.88 40.50 7.20
C TYR A 228 6.52 39.99 6.70
N LEU A 229 5.88 39.10 7.45
CA LEU A 229 4.60 38.47 7.09
C LEU A 229 3.40 39.43 7.11
N GLN A 230 3.53 40.62 7.72
CA GLN A 230 2.46 41.64 7.69
C GLN A 230 2.31 42.28 6.30
N VAL A 231 3.39 42.38 5.53
CA VAL A 231 3.43 43.13 4.26
C VAL A 231 3.82 42.28 3.05
N ASN A 232 4.43 41.11 3.27
CA ASN A 232 4.89 40.22 2.21
C ASN A 232 4.08 38.93 2.16
N LYS A 233 4.08 38.31 0.97
CA LYS A 233 3.49 36.98 0.79
C LYS A 233 4.36 35.91 1.43
N ASP A 234 3.70 34.96 2.08
CA ASP A 234 4.33 33.77 2.65
C ASP A 234 4.74 32.80 1.52
N THR A 235 6.04 32.57 1.36
CA THR A 235 6.62 31.71 0.33
C THR A 235 7.52 30.63 0.93
N ASN A 236 8.09 29.75 0.09
CA ASN A 236 8.97 28.69 0.57
C ASN A 236 10.35 29.17 1.03
N CYS A 237 10.84 30.27 0.45
CA CYS A 237 12.12 30.90 0.77
C CYS A 237 11.84 32.33 1.20
N ILE A 238 12.15 32.68 2.45
CA ILE A 238 12.00 34.05 2.94
C ILE A 238 13.38 34.59 3.27
N LEU A 239 13.71 35.74 2.70
CA LEU A 239 14.94 36.48 2.93
C LEU A 239 14.57 37.66 3.83
N LEU A 240 14.90 37.55 5.10
CA LEU A 240 14.75 38.63 6.06
C LEU A 240 16.03 39.49 6.08
N ASP A 241 16.09 40.46 6.97
CA ASP A 241 17.25 41.34 7.11
C ASP A 241 18.46 40.63 7.70
N ASN A 242 18.26 39.83 8.74
CA ASN A 242 19.30 39.10 9.46
C ASN A 242 19.27 37.59 9.22
N TYR A 243 18.14 37.07 8.72
CA TYR A 243 17.91 35.62 8.61
C TYR A 243 17.44 35.18 7.23
N VAL A 244 17.79 33.94 6.88
CA VAL A 244 17.19 33.18 5.79
C VAL A 244 16.29 32.08 6.34
N ILE A 245 15.15 31.86 5.68
CA ILE A 245 14.17 30.85 6.05
C ILE A 245 13.92 29.89 4.88
N SER A 246 13.96 28.60 5.19
CA SER A 246 13.39 27.55 4.36
C SER A 246 12.16 26.96 5.03
N LYS A 247 10.99 27.27 4.47
CA LYS A 247 9.71 26.78 4.98
C LYS A 247 9.51 25.30 4.71
N SER A 248 10.02 24.78 3.59
CA SER A 248 9.94 23.36 3.25
C SER A 248 10.79 22.51 4.20
N GLU A 249 12.00 22.97 4.55
CA GLU A 249 12.87 22.27 5.50
C GLU A 249 12.54 22.56 6.97
N GLY A 250 11.73 23.59 7.25
CA GLY A 250 11.39 23.99 8.61
C GLY A 250 12.57 24.62 9.34
N MET A 251 13.40 25.38 8.62
CA MET A 251 14.66 25.92 9.12
C MET A 251 14.74 27.43 8.97
N MET A 252 15.36 28.08 9.95
CA MET A 252 15.75 29.48 9.95
C MET A 252 17.19 29.59 10.44
N ARG A 253 18.01 30.37 9.72
CA ARG A 253 19.43 30.58 10.06
C ARG A 253 19.82 32.03 9.80
N PRO A 254 20.67 32.62 10.64
CA PRO A 254 21.26 33.93 10.36
C PRO A 254 22.21 33.83 9.16
N TYR A 255 22.41 34.91 8.41
CA TYR A 255 23.26 34.87 7.22
C TYR A 255 24.73 34.52 7.53
N GLU A 256 25.24 34.94 8.70
CA GLU A 256 26.60 34.64 9.16
C GLU A 256 26.88 33.15 9.38
N ASP A 257 25.86 32.32 9.58
CA ASP A 257 26.01 30.86 9.71
C ASP A 257 26.27 30.18 8.35
N ILE A 258 26.05 30.89 7.24
CA ILE A 258 26.14 30.34 5.90
C ILE A 258 27.58 30.51 5.39
N LEU A 259 28.29 29.40 5.24
CA LEU A 259 29.66 29.40 4.73
C LEU A 259 29.73 29.27 3.20
N TRP A 260 28.77 28.55 2.61
CA TRP A 260 28.78 28.25 1.18
C TRP A 260 27.37 28.13 0.62
N ALA A 261 27.06 28.91 -0.42
CA ALA A 261 25.76 28.91 -1.08
C ALA A 261 25.91 28.69 -2.59
N TYR A 262 25.05 27.85 -3.16
CA TYR A 262 25.11 27.55 -4.58
C TYR A 262 23.79 27.02 -5.13
N ARG A 263 23.65 27.13 -6.45
CA ARG A 263 22.61 26.43 -7.21
C ARG A 263 23.03 24.97 -7.40
N TYR A 264 22.28 24.07 -6.81
CA TYR A 264 22.39 22.64 -7.11
C TYR A 264 21.62 22.33 -8.40
N VAL A 265 22.21 21.55 -9.30
CA VAL A 265 21.61 21.17 -10.58
C VAL A 265 21.73 19.66 -10.76
N MET A 266 20.59 18.98 -10.88
CA MET A 266 20.51 17.57 -11.22
C MET A 266 20.26 17.43 -12.71
N ARG A 267 21.08 16.61 -13.39
CA ARG A 267 20.94 16.32 -14.81
C ARG A 267 20.70 14.84 -15.05
N ARG A 268 19.83 14.52 -16.01
CA ARG A 268 19.65 13.18 -16.56
C ARG A 268 19.73 13.27 -18.07
N ASN A 269 20.58 12.46 -18.69
CA ASN A 269 20.86 12.53 -20.14
C ASN A 269 21.16 13.98 -20.59
N PHE A 270 22.02 14.68 -19.83
CA PHE A 270 22.40 16.09 -20.02
C PHE A 270 21.29 17.15 -19.85
N VAL A 271 20.02 16.76 -19.72
CA VAL A 271 18.89 17.66 -19.45
C VAL A 271 18.78 17.96 -17.96
N VAL A 272 18.57 19.22 -17.60
CA VAL A 272 18.30 19.62 -16.21
C VAL A 272 16.92 19.11 -15.81
N VAL A 273 16.88 18.18 -14.86
CA VAL A 273 15.64 17.59 -14.34
C VAL A 273 15.22 18.18 -13.01
N ASN A 274 16.15 18.81 -12.28
CA ASN A 274 15.87 19.49 -11.02
C ASN A 274 16.97 20.53 -10.75
N GLN A 275 16.61 21.68 -10.18
CA GLN A 275 17.56 22.64 -9.65
C GLN A 275 16.98 23.34 -8.42
N TYR A 276 17.84 23.76 -7.49
CA TYR A 276 17.43 24.48 -6.28
C TYR A 276 18.60 25.23 -5.63
N ALA A 277 18.28 26.23 -4.81
CA ALA A 277 19.26 26.93 -3.98
C ALA A 277 19.60 26.11 -2.73
N LEU A 278 20.88 25.90 -2.47
CA LEU A 278 21.40 25.13 -1.34
C LEU A 278 22.48 25.91 -0.61
N CYS A 279 22.35 25.99 0.71
CA CYS A 279 23.34 26.60 1.58
C CYS A 279 23.91 25.56 2.54
N ARG A 280 25.21 25.67 2.80
CA ARG A 280 25.96 24.87 3.77
C ARG A 280 26.34 25.74 4.95
N LEU A 281 26.16 25.16 6.14
CA LEU A 281 26.21 25.88 7.39
C LEU A 281 27.52 25.61 8.13
N VAL A 282 27.86 26.50 9.06
CA VAL A 282 29.02 26.39 9.96
C VAL A 282 28.98 25.14 10.85
N ASP A 283 27.78 24.65 11.18
CA ASP A 283 27.57 23.44 11.98
C ASP A 283 27.72 22.13 11.18
N GLY A 284 28.16 22.20 9.91
CA GLY A 284 28.22 21.06 8.98
C GLY A 284 26.86 20.72 8.33
N GLY A 285 25.79 21.40 8.75
CA GLY A 285 24.44 21.24 8.24
C GLY A 285 24.24 21.82 6.84
N LYS A 286 23.03 21.65 6.34
CA LYS A 286 22.59 22.25 5.07
C LYS A 286 21.16 22.75 5.18
N ILE A 287 20.85 23.82 4.48
CA ILE A 287 19.51 24.35 4.31
C ILE A 287 19.21 24.48 2.82
N GLN A 288 18.15 23.83 2.37
CA GLN A 288 17.65 23.94 1.00
C GLN A 288 16.60 25.04 0.97
N LEU A 289 16.81 26.09 0.19
CA LEU A 289 15.98 27.29 0.24
C LEU A 289 14.77 27.22 -0.69
N THR A 290 14.93 26.61 -1.87
CA THR A 290 13.82 26.42 -2.82
C THR A 290 13.39 24.95 -2.86
N PRO A 291 12.10 24.65 -3.10
CA PRO A 291 11.63 23.27 -3.18
C PRO A 291 12.29 22.51 -4.33
N PRO A 292 12.38 21.16 -4.26
CA PRO A 292 12.79 20.35 -5.40
C PRO A 292 11.86 20.61 -6.61
N GLY A 293 12.44 20.71 -7.81
CA GLY A 293 11.72 21.02 -9.04
C GLY A 293 11.50 22.51 -9.27
N PHE A 294 12.17 23.40 -8.52
CA PHE A 294 12.09 24.83 -8.75
C PHE A 294 12.91 25.23 -9.99
N LEU A 295 12.25 25.51 -11.11
CA LEU A 295 12.90 25.61 -12.42
C LEU A 295 13.42 27.00 -12.81
N LYS A 296 13.13 28.06 -12.04
CA LYS A 296 13.56 29.43 -12.40
C LYS A 296 14.97 29.68 -11.92
N LYS A 297 15.92 29.67 -12.87
CA LYS A 297 17.34 29.93 -12.62
C LYS A 297 17.54 31.32 -12.04
N GLU A 298 16.86 32.32 -12.61
CA GLU A 298 16.99 33.73 -12.28
C GLU A 298 16.60 33.98 -10.83
N SER A 299 15.50 33.38 -10.36
CA SER A 299 15.07 33.47 -8.97
C SER A 299 16.03 32.76 -8.00
N ILE A 300 16.72 31.71 -8.43
CA ILE A 300 17.76 31.08 -7.60
C ILE A 300 18.97 32.01 -7.50
N GLU A 301 19.37 32.63 -8.61
CA GLU A 301 20.50 33.58 -8.64
C GLU A 301 20.22 34.80 -7.76
N GLU A 302 19.01 35.38 -7.84
CA GLU A 302 18.58 36.49 -6.98
C GLU A 302 18.66 36.14 -5.47
N ILE A 303 18.26 34.92 -5.10
CA ILE A 303 18.40 34.42 -3.72
C ILE A 303 19.88 34.38 -3.30
N LEU A 304 20.75 33.84 -4.16
CA LEU A 304 22.18 33.70 -3.86
C LEU A 304 22.88 35.05 -3.79
N ASP A 305 22.54 35.98 -4.67
CA ASP A 305 23.08 37.35 -4.68
C ASP A 305 22.65 38.10 -3.42
N THR A 306 21.39 37.95 -3.00
CA THR A 306 20.90 38.54 -1.74
C THR A 306 21.67 37.98 -0.53
N ILE A 307 21.93 36.68 -0.50
CA ILE A 307 22.73 36.07 0.58
C ILE A 307 24.16 36.62 0.58
N ALA A 308 24.79 36.79 -0.57
CA ALA A 308 26.14 37.36 -0.66
C ALA A 308 26.19 38.84 -0.27
N MET A 309 25.14 39.59 -0.57
CA MET A 309 25.01 40.98 -0.11
C MET A 309 24.90 41.07 1.42
N LYS A 310 24.13 40.17 2.05
CA LYS A 310 23.93 40.14 3.51
C LYS A 310 25.07 39.46 4.26
N ASN A 311 25.84 38.58 3.61
CA ASN A 311 27.06 37.97 4.15
C ASN A 311 28.18 37.98 3.08
N PRO A 312 29.02 39.02 3.05
CA PRO A 312 30.11 39.13 2.08
C PRO A 312 31.19 38.04 2.19
N SER A 313 31.23 37.29 3.28
CA SER A 313 32.20 36.19 3.47
C SER A 313 31.74 34.86 2.88
N VAL A 314 30.50 34.77 2.40
CA VAL A 314 29.94 33.54 1.86
C VAL A 314 30.65 33.13 0.56
N MET A 315 31.00 31.86 0.44
CA MET A 315 31.46 31.31 -0.83
C MET A 315 30.26 31.10 -1.77
N LEU A 316 30.34 31.59 -3.01
CA LEU A 316 29.30 31.42 -4.02
C LEU A 316 29.69 30.42 -5.11
N GLY A 317 28.75 29.57 -5.49
CA GLY A 317 28.86 28.68 -6.65
C GLY A 317 29.39 27.29 -6.33
N TYR A 318 29.02 26.32 -7.18
CA TYR A 318 29.41 24.91 -7.00
C TYR A 318 30.72 24.61 -7.70
N THR A 319 31.84 24.85 -7.00
CA THR A 319 33.21 24.63 -7.52
C THR A 319 33.98 23.64 -6.64
N ASN A 320 35.07 23.09 -7.17
CA ASN A 320 35.92 22.17 -6.40
C ASN A 320 36.68 22.91 -5.30
N GLU A 321 37.04 24.17 -5.54
CA GLU A 321 37.71 25.07 -4.61
C GLU A 321 36.82 25.32 -3.40
N ASN A 322 35.55 25.72 -3.62
CA ASN A 322 34.59 25.96 -2.54
C ASN A 322 34.28 24.68 -1.75
N GLN A 323 34.23 23.52 -2.43
CA GLN A 323 34.05 22.23 -1.76
C GLN A 323 35.21 21.88 -0.82
N ARG A 324 36.45 22.16 -1.24
CA ARG A 324 37.65 21.92 -0.41
C ARG A 324 37.70 22.91 0.75
N ALA A 325 37.52 24.20 0.47
CA ALA A 325 37.48 25.24 1.49
C ALA A 325 36.42 24.96 2.56
N TYR A 326 35.19 24.59 2.16
CA TYR A 326 34.15 24.23 3.12
C TYR A 326 34.53 23.03 4.00
N LYS A 327 35.15 21.98 3.41
CA LYS A 327 35.62 20.82 4.17
C LYS A 327 36.71 21.19 5.17
N GLU A 328 37.62 22.09 4.81
CA GLU A 328 38.68 22.57 5.69
C GLU A 328 38.11 23.41 6.85
N MET A 329 37.18 24.31 6.57
CA MET A 329 36.50 25.14 7.58
C MET A 329 35.68 24.33 8.59
N THR A 330 35.13 23.18 8.18
CA THR A 330 34.25 22.34 9.00
C THR A 330 34.93 21.09 9.57
N ARG A 331 36.21 20.88 9.26
CA ARG A 331 37.02 19.80 9.83
C ARG A 331 37.30 20.12 11.30
N ARG A 332 36.58 19.43 12.19
CA ARG A 332 36.87 19.40 13.62
C ARG A 332 38.04 18.49 13.94
#